data_AF-A0A2T6IY27-F1
#
_entry.id   AF-A0A2T6IY27-F1
#
_cell.length_a   1.000
_cell.length_b   1.000
_cell.length_c   1.000
_cell.angle_alpha   90.00
_cell.angle_beta   90.00
_cell.angle_gamma   90.00
#
_symmetry.space_group_name_H-M   'P 1'
#
loop_
_entity.id
_entity.type
_entity.pdbx_description
1 polymer ?
#
loop_
_entity_poly.entity_id
_entity_poly.type
_entity_poly.pdbx_seq_one_letter_code
_entity_poly.pdbx_strand_id
1 'polypeptide(L)'
;SFSLFPVRLDAADAHLDLEVDASTGLSASCMHTNGCQYTWKGIRSTYGVRGSGQVYFETKVVHAPTVVMPETPVHTRNVCRVGVSLPLTSLFLGESSDSWGYGGTAKKSFSRKFENYGETYGVGDVIGTIIDLDDLRLSFTKNGKFLGVAYDLPPRVRDSGLFPHFCLKNVDIQVNFNAASAWFPPPNSKIQFLGDVPEKDLMANLVEHPASPKDCEFIMMVGVPACGKTFWAEQHCRANPRKSFVLLGTNAVIDQMRVMGVKRQSNYAERWEELMTTATSVFNTLIERASSGAVPRNVIIDQTNVFKNARRRKVQPFR
;
A
#
# COMPACT_ATOMS: atom_id res chain seq x y z
N SER A 1 17.80 12.71 21.15
CA SER A 1 16.90 12.95 20.01
C SER A 1 17.36 12.07 18.86
N PHE A 2 16.88 10.84 18.76
CA PHE A 2 17.12 10.05 17.54
C PHE A 2 16.22 10.65 16.46
N SER A 3 16.77 11.44 15.55
CA SER A 3 16.04 11.80 14.34
C SER A 3 15.89 10.51 13.55
N LEU A 4 14.66 10.01 13.43
CA LEU A 4 14.31 8.97 12.48
C LEU A 4 14.89 9.34 11.11
N PHE A 5 15.34 8.34 10.33
CA PHE A 5 15.75 8.55 8.95
C PHE A 5 14.66 9.33 8.19
N PRO A 6 15.02 10.31 7.35
CA PRO A 6 14.03 11.13 6.63
C PRO A 6 13.18 10.24 5.72
N VAL A 7 13.81 9.34 4.97
CA VAL A 7 13.15 8.36 4.11
C VAL A 7 12.79 7.10 4.88
N ARG A 8 11.49 6.84 5.02
CA ARG A 8 10.93 5.67 5.70
C ARG A 8 9.56 5.32 5.12
N LEU A 9 8.96 4.23 5.57
CA LEU A 9 7.58 3.88 5.25
C LEU A 9 6.60 4.83 5.94
N ASP A 10 5.62 5.33 5.19
CA ASP A 10 4.64 6.29 5.66
C ASP A 10 3.36 5.58 6.13
N ALA A 11 3.24 5.36 7.44
CA ALA A 11 2.07 4.73 8.03
C ALA A 11 0.77 5.54 7.81
N ALA A 12 0.89 6.84 7.53
CA ALA A 12 -0.24 7.70 7.20
C ALA A 12 -0.56 7.74 5.70
N ASP A 13 0.23 7.05 4.88
CA ASP A 13 -0.06 6.74 3.48
C ASP A 13 0.00 5.22 3.24
N ALA A 14 -0.65 4.51 4.14
CA ALA A 14 -0.78 3.05 4.17
C ALA A 14 -2.22 2.61 4.42
N HIS A 15 -2.54 1.37 4.05
CA HIS A 15 -3.72 0.67 4.57
C HIS A 15 -3.55 0.34 6.06
N LEU A 16 -4.64 0.40 6.83
CA LEU A 16 -4.62 0.27 8.29
C LEU A 16 -4.24 -1.12 8.82
N ASP A 17 -4.43 -2.15 8.00
CA ASP A 17 -4.07 -3.54 8.28
C ASP A 17 -2.62 -3.88 7.93
N LEU A 18 -1.81 -2.86 7.62
CA LEU A 18 -0.35 -2.96 7.53
C LEU A 18 0.29 -2.27 8.72
N GLU A 19 1.06 -3.03 9.48
CA GLU A 19 1.75 -2.52 10.66
C GLU A 19 3.17 -2.07 10.29
N VAL A 20 3.46 -0.79 10.50
CA VAL A 20 4.80 -0.22 10.28
C VAL A 20 5.53 -0.19 11.63
N ASP A 21 6.80 -0.59 11.64
CA ASP A 21 7.64 -0.45 12.84
C ASP A 21 7.77 1.03 13.23
N ALA A 22 7.18 1.41 14.37
CA ALA A 22 7.17 2.79 14.84
C ALA A 22 8.56 3.30 15.26
N SER A 23 9.51 2.40 15.54
CA SER A 23 10.85 2.78 16.01
C SER A 23 11.80 3.17 14.88
N THR A 24 11.69 2.52 13.72
CA THR A 24 12.56 2.79 12.55
C THR A 24 11.81 3.29 11.33
N GLY A 25 10.55 2.87 11.13
CA GLY A 25 9.80 3.05 9.90
C GLY A 25 10.34 2.25 8.72
N LEU A 26 11.19 1.24 8.95
CA LEU A 26 11.87 0.47 7.90
C LEU A 26 11.37 -0.97 7.76
N SER A 27 10.35 -1.35 8.52
CA SER A 27 9.71 -2.67 8.41
C SER A 27 8.20 -2.52 8.32
N ALA A 28 7.55 -3.42 7.58
CA ALA A 28 6.10 -3.53 7.54
C ALA A 28 5.64 -4.99 7.63
N SER A 29 4.64 -5.25 8.47
CA SER A 29 4.06 -6.57 8.71
C SER A 29 2.58 -6.62 8.33
N CYS A 30 2.19 -7.66 7.60
CA CYS A 30 0.82 -7.86 7.18
C CYS A 30 -0.02 -8.47 8.31
N MET A 31 -1.10 -7.79 8.71
CA MET A 31 -2.16 -8.47 9.46
C MET A 31 -2.78 -9.57 8.58
N HIS A 32 -2.89 -10.78 9.11
CA HIS A 32 -3.34 -11.96 8.39
C HIS A 32 -4.38 -12.78 9.16
N THR A 33 -4.85 -12.26 10.29
CA THR A 33 -5.93 -12.85 11.11
C THR A 33 -7.25 -12.13 10.86
N ASN A 34 -8.36 -12.67 11.37
CA ASN A 34 -9.70 -12.06 11.31
C ASN A 34 -10.21 -11.74 9.89
N GLY A 35 -9.70 -12.43 8.86
CA GLY A 35 -10.04 -12.20 7.45
C GLY A 35 -9.04 -11.32 6.71
N CYS A 36 -8.10 -10.68 7.41
CA CYS A 36 -7.08 -9.82 6.80
C CYS A 36 -6.11 -10.61 5.91
N GLN A 37 -6.11 -11.95 5.97
CA GLN A 37 -5.36 -12.76 5.00
C GLN A 37 -5.86 -12.60 3.56
N TYR A 38 -7.10 -12.16 3.37
CA TYR A 38 -7.67 -11.94 2.05
C TYR A 38 -7.35 -10.56 1.47
N THR A 39 -7.01 -9.56 2.29
CA THR A 39 -6.78 -8.17 1.86
C THR A 39 -5.37 -7.94 1.32
N TRP A 40 -5.29 -7.12 0.27
CA TRP A 40 -4.04 -6.51 -0.19
C TRP A 40 -3.77 -5.23 0.59
N LYS A 41 -2.49 -4.95 0.85
CA LYS A 41 -2.04 -3.88 1.73
C LYS A 41 -0.96 -3.06 1.05
N GLY A 42 -1.31 -1.85 0.66
CA GLY A 42 -0.41 -0.89 0.04
C GLY A 42 0.15 0.14 1.02
N ILE A 43 1.38 0.59 0.77
CA ILE A 43 2.07 1.66 1.51
C ILE A 43 3.09 2.38 0.63
N ARG A 44 3.20 3.71 0.78
CA ARG A 44 4.26 4.53 0.16
C ARG A 44 5.28 5.01 1.20
N SER A 45 6.42 5.52 0.75
CA SER A 45 7.42 6.15 1.59
C SER A 45 7.11 7.63 1.89
N THR A 46 7.74 8.17 2.93
CA THR A 46 7.63 9.58 3.35
C THR A 46 8.26 10.55 2.34
N TYR A 47 9.21 10.09 1.54
CA TYR A 47 9.85 10.86 0.49
C TYR A 47 10.00 10.05 -0.79
N GLY A 48 9.99 10.75 -1.91
CA GLY A 48 10.32 10.27 -3.23
C GLY A 48 11.42 11.12 -3.86
N VAL A 49 11.70 10.86 -5.13
CA VAL A 49 12.69 11.58 -5.93
C VAL A 49 12.07 12.13 -7.20
N ARG A 50 12.58 13.27 -7.69
CA ARG A 50 12.21 13.90 -8.95
C ARG A 50 13.43 14.54 -9.61
N GLY A 51 13.29 15.07 -10.83
CA GLY A 51 14.39 15.70 -11.56
C GLY A 51 15.23 14.70 -12.36
N SER A 52 16.50 14.55 -12.00
CA SER A 52 17.51 13.78 -12.73
C SER A 52 18.32 12.88 -11.80
N GLY A 53 19.16 12.01 -12.36
CA GLY A 53 20.01 11.09 -11.63
C GLY A 53 19.41 9.69 -11.49
N GLN A 54 20.20 8.79 -10.89
CA GLN A 54 19.83 7.41 -10.66
C GLN A 54 19.73 7.13 -9.16
N VAL A 55 18.56 6.67 -8.73
CA VAL A 55 18.27 6.41 -7.32
C VAL A 55 17.90 4.96 -7.08
N TYR A 56 18.26 4.45 -5.91
CA TYR A 56 18.10 3.05 -5.54
C TYR A 56 17.56 2.86 -4.13
N PHE A 57 16.80 1.80 -3.94
CA PHE A 57 16.41 1.30 -2.62
C PHE A 57 16.23 -0.22 -2.69
N GLU A 58 16.29 -0.87 -1.53
CA GLU A 58 16.17 -2.32 -1.42
C GLU A 58 14.96 -2.72 -0.60
N THR A 59 14.42 -3.90 -0.89
CA THR A 59 13.32 -4.49 -0.15
C THR A 59 13.57 -5.97 0.05
N LYS A 60 13.66 -6.39 1.31
CA LYS A 60 13.82 -7.78 1.71
C LYS A 60 12.48 -8.35 2.15
N VAL A 61 12.09 -9.50 1.61
CA VAL A 61 10.94 -10.24 2.15
C VAL A 61 11.43 -11.06 3.33
N VAL A 62 10.92 -10.79 4.53
CA VAL A 62 11.47 -11.38 5.77
C VAL A 62 10.65 -12.55 6.29
N HIS A 63 9.33 -12.52 6.11
CA HIS A 63 8.44 -13.57 6.59
C HIS A 63 7.19 -13.66 5.70
N ALA A 64 6.68 -14.87 5.51
CA ALA A 64 5.33 -15.13 5.04
C ALA A 64 4.61 -16.07 6.03
N PRO A 65 3.52 -15.65 6.69
CA PRO A 65 2.74 -16.54 7.56
C PRO A 65 2.01 -17.62 6.77
N THR A 66 1.79 -18.76 7.43
CA THR A 66 0.87 -19.80 6.95
C THR A 66 -0.56 -19.30 7.10
N VAL A 67 -1.29 -19.22 5.99
CA VAL A 67 -2.67 -18.72 5.95
C VAL A 67 -3.64 -19.77 5.42
N VAL A 68 -4.82 -19.84 6.03
CA VAL A 68 -5.91 -20.71 5.58
C VAL A 68 -6.76 -19.95 4.57
N MET A 69 -6.55 -20.28 3.29
CA MET A 69 -7.25 -19.66 2.15
C MET A 69 -7.53 -20.73 1.08
N PRO A 70 -8.47 -21.67 1.34
CA PRO A 70 -8.66 -22.86 0.52
C PRO A 70 -8.97 -22.53 -0.94
N GLU A 71 -9.76 -21.47 -1.20
CA GLU A 71 -10.13 -21.03 -2.56
C GLU A 71 -9.05 -20.18 -3.25
N THR A 72 -7.99 -19.76 -2.53
CA THR A 72 -6.89 -18.97 -3.12
C THR A 72 -5.75 -19.88 -3.57
N PRO A 73 -5.29 -19.79 -4.83
CA PRO A 73 -4.14 -20.55 -5.31
C PRO A 73 -2.89 -20.32 -4.45
N VAL A 74 -2.19 -21.39 -4.09
CA VAL A 74 -1.06 -21.37 -3.14
C VAL A 74 -0.03 -20.29 -3.49
N HIS A 75 0.36 -20.20 -4.77
CA HIS A 75 1.35 -19.24 -5.28
C HIS A 75 0.88 -17.76 -5.28
N THR A 76 -0.34 -17.49 -4.83
CA THR A 76 -0.92 -16.13 -4.70
C THR A 76 -1.36 -15.78 -3.29
N ARG A 77 -1.18 -16.71 -2.32
CA ARG A 77 -1.55 -16.48 -0.92
C ARG A 77 -0.61 -15.49 -0.24
N ASN A 78 0.68 -15.56 -0.55
CA ASN A 78 1.70 -14.66 -0.06
C ASN A 78 2.35 -13.97 -1.25
N VAL A 79 2.18 -12.66 -1.39
CA VAL A 79 2.70 -11.90 -2.53
C VAL A 79 3.30 -10.60 -2.03
N CYS A 80 4.57 -10.38 -2.37
CA CYS A 80 5.22 -9.09 -2.27
C CYS A 80 5.22 -8.45 -3.65
N ARG A 81 4.80 -7.18 -3.77
CA ARG A 81 4.99 -6.36 -4.94
C ARG A 81 5.72 -5.08 -4.55
N VAL A 82 6.82 -4.79 -5.22
CA VAL A 82 7.68 -3.63 -4.99
C VAL A 82 7.71 -2.75 -6.23
N GLY A 83 7.96 -1.46 -6.08
CA GLY A 83 8.05 -0.56 -7.23
C GLY A 83 7.90 0.89 -6.83
N VAL A 84 7.34 1.69 -7.74
CA VAL A 84 7.18 3.13 -7.54
C VAL A 84 5.83 3.62 -8.06
N SER A 85 5.37 4.74 -7.52
CA SER A 85 4.21 5.45 -8.04
C SER A 85 4.36 6.96 -7.90
N LEU A 86 3.52 7.70 -8.63
CA LEU A 86 3.29 9.11 -8.37
C LEU A 86 2.61 9.29 -7.00
N PRO A 87 2.76 10.47 -6.36
CA PRO A 87 2.06 10.74 -5.11
C PRO A 87 0.54 10.75 -5.32
N LEU A 88 -0.22 10.51 -4.24
CA LEU A 88 -1.68 10.59 -4.21
C LEU A 88 -2.44 9.63 -5.15
N THR A 89 -1.76 8.72 -5.84
CA THR A 89 -2.38 7.60 -6.56
C THR A 89 -2.95 6.55 -5.60
N SER A 90 -3.72 5.61 -6.13
CA SER A 90 -4.16 4.42 -5.41
C SER A 90 -2.99 3.68 -4.75
N LEU A 91 -3.22 3.16 -3.54
CA LEU A 91 -2.24 2.33 -2.81
C LEU A 91 -2.11 0.91 -3.39
N PHE A 92 -2.96 0.50 -4.33
CA PHE A 92 -2.80 -0.77 -5.04
C PHE A 92 -1.80 -0.61 -6.20
N LEU A 93 -0.51 -0.81 -5.89
CA LEU A 93 0.60 -0.67 -6.84
C LEU A 93 0.38 -1.44 -8.15
N GLY A 94 0.49 -0.76 -9.28
CA GLY A 94 0.36 -1.34 -10.62
C GLY A 94 -1.06 -1.33 -11.18
N GLU A 95 -2.04 -0.77 -10.46
CA GLU A 95 -3.43 -0.68 -10.94
C GLU A 95 -3.76 0.64 -11.65
N SER A 96 -2.90 1.65 -11.54
CA SER A 96 -3.04 2.92 -12.27
C SER A 96 -2.00 3.05 -13.38
N SER A 97 -2.20 4.00 -14.28
CA SER A 97 -1.20 4.47 -15.25
C SER A 97 -0.04 5.26 -14.63
N ASP A 98 -0.06 5.42 -13.31
CA ASP A 98 0.86 6.25 -12.53
C ASP A 98 1.57 5.41 -11.45
N SER A 99 1.55 4.08 -11.59
CA SER A 99 2.18 3.14 -10.66
C SER A 99 2.75 1.93 -11.41
N TRP A 100 3.99 1.59 -11.11
CA TRP A 100 4.79 0.58 -11.80
C TRP A 100 5.35 -0.41 -10.78
N GLY A 101 4.86 -1.66 -10.82
CA GLY A 101 5.21 -2.67 -9.82
C GLY A 101 5.89 -3.90 -10.41
N TYR A 102 6.63 -4.62 -9.58
CA TYR A 102 7.19 -5.93 -9.85
C TYR A 102 6.84 -6.85 -8.69
N GLY A 103 6.25 -8.01 -8.97
CA GLY A 103 5.74 -8.93 -7.96
C GLY A 103 6.49 -10.26 -7.91
N GLY A 104 6.44 -10.91 -6.74
CA GLY A 104 7.10 -12.19 -6.44
C GLY A 104 6.77 -13.36 -7.37
N THR A 105 5.72 -13.23 -8.18
CA THR A 105 5.29 -14.22 -9.19
C THR A 105 5.95 -14.02 -10.56
N ALA A 106 7.08 -13.30 -10.62
CA ALA A 106 7.80 -12.97 -11.86
C ALA A 106 6.95 -12.16 -12.85
N LYS A 107 6.17 -11.19 -12.33
CA LYS A 107 5.32 -10.33 -13.15
C LYS A 107 5.52 -8.86 -12.83
N LYS A 108 5.68 -8.07 -13.89
CA LYS A 108 5.58 -6.61 -13.83
C LYS A 108 4.11 -6.21 -14.00
N SER A 109 3.65 -5.25 -13.18
CA SER A 109 2.26 -4.77 -13.15
C SER A 109 2.16 -3.27 -13.44
N PHE A 110 1.36 -2.90 -14.43
CA PHE A 110 1.09 -1.52 -14.82
C PHE A 110 -0.34 -1.37 -15.37
N SER A 111 -1.10 -0.38 -14.90
CA SER A 111 -2.48 -0.14 -15.34
C SER A 111 -3.36 -1.41 -15.38
N ARG A 112 -3.26 -2.24 -14.33
CA ARG A 112 -3.97 -3.54 -14.16
C ARG A 112 -3.56 -4.64 -15.15
N LYS A 113 -2.52 -4.43 -15.96
CA LYS A 113 -1.91 -5.45 -16.82
C LYS A 113 -0.75 -6.09 -16.08
N PHE A 114 -0.62 -7.41 -16.24
CA PHE A 114 0.41 -8.22 -15.60
C PHE A 114 1.16 -9.02 -16.66
N GLU A 115 2.43 -8.71 -16.84
CA GLU A 115 3.29 -9.30 -17.88
C GLU A 115 4.48 -10.00 -17.24
N ASN A 116 4.96 -11.08 -17.86
CA ASN A 116 6.12 -11.80 -17.34
C ASN A 116 7.37 -10.90 -17.36
N TYR A 117 8.11 -10.89 -16.27
CA TYR A 117 9.35 -10.12 -16.12
C TYR A 117 10.18 -10.67 -14.97
N GLY A 118 11.50 -10.68 -15.15
CA GLY A 118 12.44 -11.06 -14.10
C GLY A 118 12.30 -12.52 -13.67
N GLU A 119 12.35 -12.75 -12.36
CA GLU A 119 12.35 -14.07 -11.73
C GLU A 119 11.34 -14.12 -10.58
N THR A 120 10.91 -15.31 -10.17
CA THR A 120 10.11 -15.41 -8.94
C THR A 120 10.98 -15.06 -7.73
N TYR A 121 10.39 -14.42 -6.72
CA TYR A 121 11.07 -14.12 -5.46
C TYR A 121 10.13 -14.25 -4.26
N GLY A 122 10.70 -14.50 -3.09
CA GLY A 122 9.97 -14.73 -1.85
C GLY A 122 10.81 -14.48 -0.61
N VAL A 123 10.44 -15.11 0.50
CA VAL A 123 11.12 -14.97 1.79
C VAL A 123 12.62 -15.23 1.64
N GLY A 124 13.43 -14.29 2.13
CA GLY A 124 14.89 -14.31 2.06
C GLY A 124 15.49 -13.49 0.91
N ASP A 125 14.74 -13.29 -0.18
CA ASP A 125 15.20 -12.52 -1.32
C ASP A 125 15.19 -11.00 -1.02
N VAL A 126 16.16 -10.30 -1.61
CA VAL A 126 16.26 -8.84 -1.63
C VAL A 126 16.05 -8.35 -3.06
N ILE A 127 15.07 -7.46 -3.23
CA ILE A 127 14.81 -6.79 -4.49
C ILE A 127 15.32 -5.37 -4.41
N GLY A 128 16.28 -5.04 -5.29
CA GLY A 128 16.69 -3.67 -5.52
C GLY A 128 15.81 -3.01 -6.57
N THR A 129 15.40 -1.77 -6.35
CA THR A 129 14.64 -0.97 -7.31
C THR A 129 15.50 0.16 -7.79
N ILE A 130 15.73 0.25 -9.10
CA ILE A 130 16.57 1.27 -9.74
C ILE A 130 15.66 2.24 -10.50
N ILE A 131 15.63 3.48 -10.05
CA ILE A 131 14.91 4.60 -10.67
C ILE A 131 15.94 5.42 -11.44
N ASP A 132 15.96 5.29 -12.76
CA ASP A 132 16.81 6.09 -13.63
C ASP A 132 16.00 7.24 -14.22
N LEU A 133 16.14 8.43 -13.64
CA LEU A 133 15.45 9.64 -14.14
C LEU A 133 16.18 10.27 -15.33
N ASP A 134 17.45 9.95 -15.56
CA ASP A 134 18.22 10.45 -16.70
C ASP A 134 17.74 9.78 -18.00
N ASP A 135 17.57 8.46 -17.97
CA ASP A 135 17.10 7.66 -19.12
C ASP A 135 15.59 7.34 -19.06
N LEU A 136 14.89 7.78 -18.00
CA LEU A 136 13.47 7.48 -17.75
C LEU A 136 13.19 5.97 -17.75
N ARG A 137 13.95 5.20 -16.97
CA ARG A 137 13.79 3.75 -16.85
C ARG A 137 13.57 3.30 -15.43
N LEU A 138 12.73 2.28 -15.26
CA LEU A 138 12.59 1.55 -14.01
C LEU A 138 13.08 0.12 -14.22
N SER A 139 13.98 -0.33 -13.36
CA SER A 139 14.56 -1.67 -13.43
C SER A 139 14.70 -2.27 -12.03
N PHE A 140 14.93 -3.58 -11.96
CA PHE A 140 15.04 -4.29 -10.69
C PHE A 140 16.27 -5.19 -10.65
N THR A 141 16.76 -5.43 -9.43
CA THR A 141 17.73 -6.49 -9.13
C THR A 141 17.08 -7.53 -8.21
N LYS A 142 17.53 -8.78 -8.29
CA LYS A 142 17.25 -9.80 -7.28
C LYS A 142 18.57 -10.30 -6.73
N ASN A 143 18.77 -10.12 -5.43
CA ASN A 143 20.01 -10.51 -4.75
C ASN A 143 21.26 -9.98 -5.48
N GLY A 144 21.23 -8.70 -5.88
CA GLY A 144 22.28 -8.03 -6.64
C GLY A 144 22.32 -8.33 -8.16
N LYS A 145 21.60 -9.34 -8.65
CA LYS A 145 21.55 -9.67 -10.09
C LYS A 145 20.56 -8.75 -10.82
N PHE A 146 21.03 -8.02 -11.83
CA PHE A 146 20.17 -7.19 -12.69
C PHE A 146 19.20 -8.03 -13.52
N LEU A 147 17.92 -7.65 -13.54
CA LEU A 147 16.84 -8.39 -14.21
C LEU A 147 16.42 -7.79 -15.56
N GLY A 148 17.15 -6.78 -16.04
CA GLY A 148 16.78 -6.03 -17.24
C GLY A 148 15.83 -4.87 -16.95
N VAL A 149 15.60 -4.02 -17.96
CA VAL A 149 14.67 -2.89 -17.86
C VAL A 149 13.24 -3.39 -17.79
N ALA A 150 12.49 -2.93 -16.79
CA ALA A 150 11.09 -3.31 -16.62
C ALA A 150 10.14 -2.36 -17.35
N TYR A 151 10.41 -1.05 -17.28
CA TYR A 151 9.53 0.00 -17.82
C TYR A 151 10.31 1.16 -18.39
N ASP A 152 9.76 1.73 -19.47
CA ASP A 152 10.00 3.10 -19.88
C ASP A 152 9.02 4.02 -19.13
N LEU A 153 9.56 5.02 -18.45
CA LEU A 153 8.82 5.96 -17.63
C LEU A 153 8.42 7.19 -18.47
N PRO A 154 7.21 7.76 -18.24
CA PRO A 154 6.81 8.96 -18.94
C PRO A 154 7.58 10.18 -18.40
N PRO A 155 7.99 11.17 -19.24
CA PRO A 155 8.80 12.32 -18.80
C PRO A 155 8.26 13.09 -17.59
N ARG A 156 6.93 13.14 -17.42
CA ARG A 156 6.24 13.78 -16.29
C ARG A 156 6.70 13.33 -14.90
N VAL A 157 7.33 12.15 -14.78
CA VAL A 157 7.86 11.66 -13.50
C VAL A 157 8.96 12.56 -12.95
N ARG A 158 9.68 13.31 -13.82
CA ARG A 158 10.71 14.27 -13.40
C ARG A 158 10.14 15.47 -12.66
N ASP A 159 8.88 15.82 -12.92
CA ASP A 159 8.19 16.92 -12.24
C ASP A 159 7.37 16.41 -11.05
N SER A 160 6.63 15.33 -11.26
CA SER A 160 5.66 14.77 -10.32
C SER A 160 6.30 13.95 -9.19
N GLY A 161 7.49 13.41 -9.42
CA GLY A 161 8.24 12.58 -8.49
C GLY A 161 7.74 11.13 -8.38
N LEU A 162 8.66 10.25 -8.00
CA LEU A 162 8.42 8.82 -7.79
C LEU A 162 8.72 8.44 -6.35
N PHE A 163 7.76 7.75 -5.74
CA PHE A 163 7.85 7.28 -4.36
C PHE A 163 7.99 5.75 -4.36
N PRO A 164 8.95 5.19 -3.59
CA PRO A 164 8.89 3.79 -3.19
C PRO A 164 7.47 3.40 -2.77
N HIS A 165 6.94 2.37 -3.42
CA HIS A 165 5.58 1.90 -3.21
C HIS A 165 5.60 0.39 -3.12
N PHE A 166 4.87 -0.14 -2.14
CA PHE A 166 4.74 -1.56 -1.86
C PHE A 166 3.27 -1.95 -1.86
N CYS A 167 2.96 -3.14 -2.35
CA CYS A 167 1.64 -3.76 -2.23
C CYS A 167 1.81 -5.22 -1.84
N LEU A 168 1.36 -5.55 -0.64
CA LEU A 168 1.69 -6.77 0.07
C LEU A 168 0.44 -7.59 0.33
N LYS A 169 0.60 -8.90 0.37
CA LYS A 169 -0.41 -9.84 0.82
C LYS A 169 0.29 -10.93 1.61
N ASN A 170 0.01 -11.00 2.91
CA ASN A 170 0.55 -12.01 3.83
C ASN A 170 2.07 -12.15 3.72
N VAL A 171 2.78 -11.03 3.70
CA VAL A 171 4.24 -11.00 3.73
C VAL A 171 4.69 -9.82 4.56
N ASP A 172 5.78 -10.01 5.28
CA ASP A 172 6.46 -8.96 6.01
C ASP A 172 7.71 -8.58 5.23
N ILE A 173 8.01 -7.28 5.22
CA ILE A 173 9.15 -6.73 4.50
C ILE A 173 10.01 -5.85 5.40
N GLN A 174 11.30 -5.78 5.04
CA GLN A 174 12.22 -4.74 5.47
C GLN A 174 12.65 -3.93 4.25
N VAL A 175 12.75 -2.62 4.42
CA VAL A 175 13.23 -1.71 3.37
C VAL A 175 14.54 -1.08 3.80
N ASN A 176 15.44 -0.91 2.85
CA ASN A 176 16.69 -0.20 3.06
C ASN A 176 16.80 0.95 2.06
N PHE A 177 16.97 2.15 2.60
CA PHE A 177 17.15 3.37 1.83
C PHE A 177 18.58 3.91 1.88
N ASN A 178 19.51 3.31 2.63
CA ASN A 178 20.86 3.87 2.83
C ASN A 178 21.95 2.88 2.39
N ALA A 179 23.02 3.40 1.79
CA ALA A 179 24.15 2.59 1.34
C ALA A 179 24.88 1.91 2.51
N ALA A 180 24.94 2.54 3.68
CA ALA A 180 25.62 2.01 4.87
C ALA A 180 25.03 0.67 5.37
N SER A 181 23.76 0.42 5.08
CA SER A 181 23.02 -0.80 5.46
C SER A 181 22.63 -1.65 4.25
N ALA A 182 23.27 -1.43 3.10
CA ALA A 182 23.02 -2.16 1.87
C ALA A 182 23.21 -3.67 2.04
N TRP A 183 22.22 -4.45 1.58
CA TRP A 183 22.39 -5.90 1.44
C TRP A 183 23.20 -6.23 0.19
N PHE A 184 23.04 -5.46 -0.89
CA PHE A 184 23.78 -5.61 -2.13
C PHE A 184 24.31 -4.25 -2.61
N PRO A 185 25.51 -4.21 -3.22
CA PRO A 185 26.01 -2.98 -3.81
C PRO A 185 25.11 -2.53 -4.98
N PRO A 186 24.99 -1.21 -5.24
CA PRO A 186 24.24 -0.73 -6.37
C PRO A 186 24.89 -1.22 -7.69
N PRO A 187 24.11 -1.42 -8.77
CA PRO A 187 24.60 -1.95 -10.04
C PRO A 187 25.77 -1.18 -10.69
N ASN A 188 25.90 0.11 -10.40
CA ASN A 188 26.98 0.96 -10.89
C ASN A 188 27.24 2.14 -9.93
N SER A 189 28.36 2.83 -10.12
CA SER A 189 28.81 3.92 -9.23
C SER A 189 28.04 5.24 -9.34
N LYS A 190 27.18 5.40 -10.35
CA LYS A 190 26.32 6.60 -10.51
C LYS A 190 25.05 6.54 -9.67
N ILE A 191 24.68 5.34 -9.23
CA ILE A 191 23.45 5.10 -8.48
C ILE A 191 23.67 5.48 -7.02
N GLN A 192 22.81 6.35 -6.50
CA GLN A 192 22.76 6.72 -5.09
C GLN A 192 21.56 6.07 -4.41
N PHE A 193 21.72 5.69 -3.14
CA PHE A 193 20.61 5.23 -2.32
C PHE A 193 19.68 6.39 -1.94
N LEU A 194 18.35 6.18 -1.98
CA LEU A 194 17.36 7.25 -1.81
C LEU A 194 17.50 8.02 -0.48
N GLY A 195 17.82 7.32 0.60
CA GLY A 195 18.04 7.88 1.94
C GLY A 195 19.34 8.66 2.08
N ASP A 196 20.29 8.46 1.17
CA ASP A 196 21.55 9.23 1.13
C ASP A 196 21.43 10.51 0.28
N VAL A 197 20.32 10.69 -0.45
CA VAL A 197 20.04 11.93 -1.20
C VAL A 197 19.79 13.07 -0.21
N PRO A 198 20.39 14.26 -0.37
CA PRO A 198 20.16 15.38 0.53
C PRO A 198 18.68 15.72 0.63
N GLU A 199 18.17 15.95 1.85
CA GLU A 199 16.73 16.13 2.10
C GLU A 199 16.10 17.25 1.26
N LYS A 200 16.84 18.35 1.02
CA LYS A 200 16.40 19.46 0.17
C LYS A 200 16.12 19.07 -1.29
N ASP A 201 16.71 17.97 -1.75
CA ASP A 201 16.60 17.44 -3.11
C ASP A 201 15.57 16.28 -3.18
N LEU A 202 15.09 15.83 -2.02
CA LEU A 202 13.98 14.88 -1.92
C LEU A 202 12.63 15.56 -2.11
N MET A 203 11.64 14.79 -2.54
CA MET A 203 10.25 15.21 -2.61
C MET A 203 9.46 14.62 -1.44
N ALA A 204 9.01 15.46 -0.51
CA ALA A 204 8.15 15.02 0.59
C ALA A 204 6.82 14.49 0.06
N ASN A 205 6.26 13.48 0.76
CA ASN A 205 4.95 12.94 0.44
C ASN A 205 3.88 14.06 0.54
N LEU A 206 2.96 14.08 -0.41
CA LEU A 206 1.93 15.11 -0.51
C LEU A 206 0.72 14.84 0.38
N VAL A 207 0.67 13.68 1.05
CA VAL A 207 -0.37 13.37 2.03
C VAL A 207 -0.22 14.31 3.23
N GLU A 208 -1.31 14.95 3.60
CA GLU A 208 -1.41 15.79 4.79
C GLU A 208 -1.71 14.92 6.00
N HIS A 209 -0.74 14.84 6.91
CA HIS A 209 -0.86 14.06 8.12
C HIS A 209 -1.49 14.92 9.23
N PRO A 210 -2.65 14.54 9.78
CA PRO A 210 -3.15 15.17 10.99
C PRO A 210 -2.11 15.01 12.12
N ALA A 211 -1.81 16.08 12.85
CA ALA A 211 -0.79 16.06 13.90
C ALA A 211 -1.25 15.27 15.14
N SER A 212 -2.56 15.23 15.37
CA SER A 212 -3.18 14.53 16.48
C SER A 212 -4.57 14.00 16.09
N PRO A 213 -5.18 13.09 16.87
CA PRO A 213 -6.55 12.64 16.63
C PRO A 213 -7.59 13.78 16.61
N LYS A 214 -7.31 14.91 17.27
CA LYS A 214 -8.21 16.09 17.29
C LYS A 214 -8.24 16.84 15.96
N ASP A 215 -7.19 16.70 15.16
CA ASP A 215 -7.05 17.34 13.86
C ASP A 215 -7.62 16.45 12.73
N CYS A 216 -8.06 15.23 13.05
CA CYS A 216 -8.65 14.30 12.10
C CYS A 216 -10.08 14.69 11.73
N GLU A 217 -10.40 14.58 10.45
CA GLU A 217 -11.76 14.65 9.95
C GLU A 217 -12.41 13.27 10.01
N PHE A 218 -13.54 13.20 10.71
CA PHE A 218 -14.35 11.99 10.79
C PHE A 218 -15.72 12.22 10.14
N ILE A 219 -16.06 11.42 9.14
CA ILE A 219 -17.32 11.48 8.42
C ILE A 219 -18.04 10.14 8.54
N MET A 220 -19.29 10.15 9.00
CA MET A 220 -20.13 8.96 9.03
C MET A 220 -21.28 9.11 8.04
N MET A 221 -21.32 8.24 7.03
CA MET A 221 -22.41 8.22 6.07
C MET A 221 -23.68 7.69 6.72
N VAL A 222 -24.81 8.40 6.55
CA VAL A 222 -26.12 8.03 7.09
C VAL A 222 -27.14 8.00 5.96
N GLY A 223 -27.81 6.86 5.78
CA GLY A 223 -28.85 6.70 4.76
C GLY A 223 -29.08 5.23 4.41
N VAL A 224 -30.16 4.98 3.68
CA VAL A 224 -30.58 3.65 3.22
C VAL A 224 -29.64 3.10 2.13
N PRO A 225 -29.67 1.79 1.81
CA PRO A 225 -28.97 1.26 0.65
C PRO A 225 -29.37 2.00 -0.64
N ALA A 226 -28.46 2.05 -1.62
CA ALA A 226 -28.67 2.67 -2.94
C ALA A 226 -29.00 4.19 -2.99
N CYS A 227 -28.98 4.93 -1.88
CA CYS A 227 -29.22 6.38 -1.88
C CYS A 227 -27.99 7.25 -2.21
N GLY A 228 -26.92 6.68 -2.81
CA GLY A 228 -25.74 7.44 -3.25
C GLY A 228 -24.62 7.67 -2.24
N LYS A 229 -24.66 7.07 -1.04
CA LYS A 229 -23.64 7.26 0.01
C LYS A 229 -22.21 6.95 -0.46
N THR A 230 -22.00 5.75 -1.00
CA THR A 230 -20.70 5.30 -1.48
C THR A 230 -20.19 6.19 -2.61
N PHE A 231 -21.07 6.58 -3.53
CA PHE A 231 -20.73 7.52 -4.61
C PHE A 231 -20.22 8.86 -4.06
N TRP A 232 -20.94 9.45 -3.09
CA TRP A 232 -20.52 10.69 -2.44
C TRP A 232 -19.18 10.52 -1.70
N ALA A 233 -19.02 9.45 -0.93
CA ALA A 233 -17.81 9.19 -0.15
C ALA A 233 -16.58 9.05 -1.05
N GLU A 234 -16.68 8.28 -2.12
CA GLU A 234 -15.61 8.15 -3.11
C GLU A 234 -15.31 9.47 -3.82
N GLN A 235 -16.34 10.24 -4.21
CA GLN A 235 -16.16 11.55 -4.81
C GLN A 235 -15.46 12.51 -3.84
N HIS A 236 -15.80 12.47 -2.55
CA HIS A 236 -15.15 13.27 -1.52
C HIS A 236 -13.67 12.91 -1.37
N CYS A 237 -13.33 11.63 -1.35
CA CYS A 237 -11.93 11.18 -1.35
C CYS A 237 -11.17 11.67 -2.59
N ARG A 238 -11.77 11.55 -3.80
CA ARG A 238 -11.16 12.01 -5.07
C ARG A 238 -10.96 13.53 -5.12
N ALA A 239 -11.88 14.30 -4.53
CA ALA A 239 -11.79 15.75 -4.45
C ALA A 239 -10.76 16.23 -3.40
N ASN A 240 -10.41 15.38 -2.42
CA ASN A 240 -9.49 15.70 -1.33
C ASN A 240 -8.33 14.68 -1.25
N PRO A 241 -7.53 14.51 -2.31
CA PRO A 241 -6.55 13.44 -2.39
C PRO A 241 -5.44 13.59 -1.31
N ARG A 242 -5.05 14.82 -0.99
CA ARG A 242 -4.05 15.12 0.05
C ARG A 242 -4.48 14.70 1.45
N LYS A 243 -5.79 14.73 1.75
CA LYS A 243 -6.31 14.29 3.05
C LYS A 243 -6.24 12.78 3.26
N SER A 244 -6.01 12.00 2.19
CA SER A 244 -5.87 10.53 2.24
C SER A 244 -6.88 9.85 3.17
N PHE A 245 -8.17 10.15 2.94
CA PHE A 245 -9.26 9.59 3.74
C PHE A 245 -9.25 8.06 3.69
N VAL A 246 -9.30 7.44 4.87
CA VAL A 246 -9.54 6.01 5.00
C VAL A 246 -11.04 5.76 4.87
N LEU A 247 -11.45 5.18 3.75
CA LEU A 247 -12.83 4.76 3.51
C LEU A 247 -13.09 3.38 4.12
N LEU A 248 -13.85 3.34 5.20
CA LEU A 248 -14.19 2.12 5.94
C LEU A 248 -15.62 1.68 5.64
N GLY A 249 -15.77 0.50 5.07
CA GLY A 249 -17.05 -0.14 4.82
C GLY A 249 -16.83 -1.60 4.38
N THR A 250 -17.86 -2.45 4.50
CA THR A 250 -17.73 -3.85 4.08
C THR A 250 -17.45 -3.98 2.59
N ASN A 251 -18.03 -3.10 1.76
CA ASN A 251 -17.75 -3.07 0.33
C ASN A 251 -16.31 -2.65 0.03
N ALA A 252 -15.80 -1.61 0.72
CA ALA A 252 -14.41 -1.17 0.58
C ALA A 252 -13.42 -2.28 1.00
N VAL A 253 -13.76 -3.05 2.03
CA VAL A 253 -12.99 -4.24 2.44
C VAL A 253 -13.01 -5.32 1.35
N ILE A 254 -14.19 -5.63 0.78
CA ILE A 254 -14.30 -6.60 -0.33
C ILE A 254 -13.48 -6.15 -1.54
N ASP A 255 -13.50 -4.85 -1.86
CA ASP A 255 -12.67 -4.29 -2.92
C ASP A 255 -11.18 -4.48 -2.60
N GLN A 256 -10.75 -4.24 -1.35
CA GLN A 256 -9.37 -4.46 -0.89
C GLN A 256 -8.96 -5.94 -0.92
N MET A 257 -9.90 -6.87 -0.76
CA MET A 257 -9.64 -8.31 -0.95
C MET A 257 -9.31 -8.67 -2.41
N ARG A 258 -9.67 -7.81 -3.37
CA ARG A 258 -9.47 -8.02 -4.82
C ARG A 258 -9.99 -9.38 -5.28
N VAL A 259 -11.16 -9.76 -4.78
CA VAL A 259 -11.83 -11.00 -5.18
C VAL A 259 -12.21 -10.88 -6.66
N MET A 260 -11.42 -11.54 -7.52
CA MET A 260 -11.67 -11.54 -8.96
C MET A 260 -12.93 -12.36 -9.23
N GLY A 261 -13.99 -11.68 -9.66
CA GLY A 261 -15.17 -12.28 -10.27
C GLY A 261 -15.66 -13.53 -9.55
N VAL A 262 -16.49 -13.34 -8.52
CA VAL A 262 -17.43 -14.39 -8.09
C VAL A 262 -18.40 -14.61 -9.25
N LYS A 263 -17.95 -15.34 -10.28
CA LYS A 263 -18.80 -15.79 -11.38
C LYS A 263 -19.95 -16.54 -10.72
N ARG A 264 -21.18 -16.23 -11.14
CA ARG A 264 -22.43 -16.88 -10.72
C ARG A 264 -22.32 -18.39 -10.90
N GLN A 265 -21.76 -19.07 -9.91
CA GLN A 265 -21.75 -20.52 -9.77
C GLN A 265 -22.90 -20.93 -8.85
N SER A 266 -23.23 -22.22 -8.84
CA SER A 266 -24.40 -22.81 -8.17
C SER A 266 -24.50 -22.56 -6.65
N ASN A 267 -23.46 -22.02 -6.00
CA ASN A 267 -23.40 -21.77 -4.55
C ASN A 267 -23.10 -20.28 -4.22
N TYR A 268 -23.53 -19.36 -5.09
CA TYR A 268 -23.22 -17.92 -4.96
C TYR A 268 -23.73 -17.31 -3.63
N ALA A 269 -24.90 -17.74 -3.15
CA ALA A 269 -25.51 -17.18 -1.94
C ALA A 269 -24.69 -17.47 -0.67
N GLU A 270 -24.37 -18.75 -0.41
CA GLU A 270 -23.56 -19.16 0.75
C GLU A 270 -22.17 -18.53 0.72
N ARG A 271 -21.50 -18.55 -0.44
CA ARG A 271 -20.18 -17.92 -0.60
C ARG A 271 -20.21 -16.41 -0.39
N TRP A 272 -21.30 -15.75 -0.80
CA TRP A 272 -21.48 -14.33 -0.57
C TRP A 272 -21.68 -14.03 0.91
N GLU A 273 -22.43 -14.86 1.64
CA GLU A 273 -22.57 -14.73 3.10
C GLU A 273 -21.24 -14.94 3.84
N GLU A 274 -20.44 -15.93 3.45
CA GLU A 274 -19.09 -16.14 4.01
C GLU A 274 -18.16 -14.95 3.73
N LEU A 275 -18.18 -14.43 2.50
CA LEU A 275 -17.42 -13.24 2.12
C LEU A 275 -17.85 -12.02 2.94
N MET A 276 -19.17 -11.80 3.10
CA MET A 276 -19.71 -10.69 3.90
C MET A 276 -19.36 -10.83 5.38
N THR A 277 -19.39 -12.04 5.92
CA THR A 277 -18.98 -12.34 7.30
C THR A 277 -17.50 -12.02 7.49
N THR A 278 -16.64 -12.48 6.57
CA THR A 278 -15.20 -12.20 6.56
C THR A 278 -14.93 -10.71 6.44
N ALA A 279 -15.60 -10.02 5.52
CA ALA A 279 -15.46 -8.57 5.32
C ALA A 279 -15.91 -7.76 6.54
N THR A 280 -16.95 -8.23 7.25
CA THR A 280 -17.41 -7.61 8.50
C THR A 280 -16.38 -7.76 9.61
N SER A 281 -15.75 -8.94 9.72
CA SER A 281 -14.67 -9.19 10.68
C SER A 281 -13.49 -8.24 10.44
N VAL A 282 -13.02 -8.15 9.19
CA VAL A 282 -11.96 -7.21 8.80
C VAL A 282 -12.37 -5.77 9.07
N PHE A 283 -13.58 -5.36 8.68
CA PHE A 283 -14.07 -4.00 8.95
C PHE A 283 -13.99 -3.62 10.43
N ASN A 284 -14.37 -4.51 11.35
CA ASN A 284 -14.28 -4.26 12.79
C ASN A 284 -12.82 -4.10 13.24
N THR A 285 -11.91 -4.96 12.75
CA THR A 285 -10.47 -4.83 12.99
C THR A 285 -9.93 -3.48 12.47
N LEU A 286 -10.36 -3.03 11.28
CA LEU A 286 -9.94 -1.74 10.74
C LEU A 286 -10.48 -0.56 11.54
N ILE A 287 -11.71 -0.66 12.08
CA ILE A 287 -12.29 0.36 12.98
C ILE A 287 -11.44 0.49 14.24
N GLU A 288 -11.07 -0.62 14.88
CA GLU A 288 -10.20 -0.62 16.06
C GLU A 288 -8.87 0.07 15.76
N ARG A 289 -8.19 -0.30 14.65
CA ARG A 289 -6.93 0.31 14.22
C ARG A 289 -7.08 1.81 13.95
N ALA A 290 -8.12 2.21 13.21
CA ALA A 290 -8.40 3.61 12.89
C ALA A 290 -8.65 4.46 14.15
N SER A 291 -9.34 3.88 15.14
CA SER A 291 -9.70 4.56 16.39
C SER A 291 -8.58 4.59 17.43
N SER A 292 -7.51 3.82 17.25
CA SER A 292 -6.41 3.72 18.23
C SER A 292 -5.67 5.05 18.48
N GLY A 293 -5.74 5.98 17.53
CA GLY A 293 -5.02 7.25 17.58
C GLY A 293 -3.49 7.13 17.38
N ALA A 294 -2.95 5.91 17.21
CA ALA A 294 -1.52 5.68 17.03
C ALA A 294 -0.97 6.33 15.76
N VAL A 295 -1.76 6.31 14.68
CA VAL A 295 -1.52 7.05 13.45
C VAL A 295 -2.77 7.87 13.17
N PRO A 296 -2.76 9.19 13.42
CA PRO A 296 -3.92 10.06 13.14
C PRO A 296 -4.25 10.06 11.63
N ARG A 297 -5.51 9.80 11.29
CA ARG A 297 -6.01 9.73 9.90
C ARG A 297 -7.40 10.32 9.79
N ASN A 298 -7.69 10.92 8.63
CA ASN A 298 -9.04 11.26 8.23
C ASN A 298 -9.81 9.98 7.88
N VAL A 299 -11.03 9.81 8.38
CA VAL A 299 -11.81 8.56 8.26
C VAL A 299 -13.22 8.84 7.75
N ILE A 300 -13.67 8.03 6.79
CA ILE A 300 -15.06 7.98 6.35
C ILE A 300 -15.63 6.60 6.64
N ILE A 301 -16.69 6.49 7.42
CA ILE A 301 -17.43 5.23 7.60
C ILE A 301 -18.61 5.20 6.62
N ASP A 302 -18.50 4.35 5.59
CA ASP A 302 -19.56 4.08 4.61
C ASP A 302 -20.26 2.74 4.90
N GLN A 303 -21.30 2.82 5.73
CA GLN A 303 -22.23 1.71 6.00
C GLN A 303 -23.66 2.24 6.11
N THR A 304 -24.64 1.33 6.13
CA THR A 304 -26.06 1.65 6.36
C THR A 304 -26.30 2.02 7.82
N ASN A 305 -26.00 3.26 8.20
CA ASN A 305 -26.05 3.75 9.58
C ASN A 305 -27.40 4.41 9.95
N VAL A 306 -28.52 3.78 9.61
CA VAL A 306 -29.86 4.38 9.78
C VAL A 306 -30.33 4.43 11.25
N PHE A 307 -29.90 3.47 12.09
CA PHE A 307 -30.30 3.42 13.50
C PHE A 307 -29.41 4.30 14.38
N LYS A 308 -30.02 5.18 15.20
CA LYS A 308 -29.31 6.08 16.14
C LYS A 308 -28.37 5.33 17.09
N ASN A 309 -28.81 4.21 17.66
CA ASN A 309 -28.01 3.43 18.59
C ASN A 309 -26.79 2.79 17.92
N ALA A 310 -26.93 2.32 16.69
CA ALA A 310 -25.82 1.77 15.90
C ALA A 310 -24.77 2.86 15.59
N ARG A 311 -25.22 4.07 15.20
CA ARG A 311 -24.34 5.23 15.01
C ARG A 311 -23.52 5.53 16.27
N ARG A 312 -24.18 5.63 17.42
CA ARG A 312 -23.50 5.94 18.69
C ARG A 312 -22.39 4.93 19.03
N ARG A 313 -22.65 3.63 18.84
CA ARG A 313 -21.66 2.57 19.10
C ARG A 313 -20.44 2.65 18.17
N LYS A 314 -20.64 2.96 16.89
CA LYS A 314 -19.55 3.05 15.90
C LYS A 314 -18.68 4.31 16.04
N VAL A 315 -19.26 5.43 16.49
CA VAL A 315 -18.50 6.66 16.74
C VAL A 315 -17.76 6.61 18.06
N GLN A 316 -18.24 5.85 19.05
CA GLN A 316 -17.68 5.82 20.40
C GLN A 316 -16.15 5.63 20.45
N PRO A 317 -15.51 4.77 19.63
CA PRO A 317 -14.06 4.60 19.66
C PRO A 317 -13.26 5.82 19.17
N PHE A 318 -13.86 6.71 18.36
CA PHE A 318 -13.21 7.87 17.75
C PHE A 318 -13.35 9.16 18.57
N ARG A 319 -13.75 9.04 19.85
CA ARG A 319 -13.96 10.19 20.74
C ARG A 319 -12.69 10.65 21.43
#